data_AF-A0A0S2S3E4-F1
#
_entry.id   AF-A0A0S2S3E4-F1
#
_cell.length_a   1.000
_cell.length_b   1.000
_cell.length_c   1.000
_cell.angle_alpha   90.00
_cell.angle_beta   90.00
_cell.angle_gamma   90.00
#
_symmetry.space_group_name_H-M   'P 1'
#
loop_
_entity.id
_entity.type
_entity.pdbx_description
1 polymer ?
#
loop_
_entity_poly.entity_id
_entity_poly.type
_entity_poly.pdbx_seq_one_letter_code
_entity_poly.pdbx_strand_id
1 'polypeptide(L)'
;MIDIEQVRERKKLRLDILAELYQLWFGGESSSLVGTKRDIYQERNTERHLAFHYLFGMKFIHIKPKDGEGMDEILSISITAEGIEFLESNLDNE
;
A
#
# COMPACT_ATOMS: atom_id res chain seq x y z
N MET A 1 11.15 -1.85 25.16
CA MET A 1 12.10 -1.10 24.30
C MET A 1 11.66 -1.31 22.87
N ILE A 2 11.49 -0.24 22.09
CA ILE A 2 11.06 -0.36 20.68
C ILE A 2 12.27 -0.84 19.87
N ASP A 3 12.06 -1.83 19.01
CA ASP A 3 13.05 -2.24 18.00
C ASP A 3 13.05 -1.23 16.85
N ILE A 4 14.08 -0.39 16.79
CA ILE A 4 14.19 0.67 15.79
C ILE A 4 14.40 0.10 14.39
N GLU A 5 15.08 -1.03 14.24
CA GLU A 5 15.27 -1.67 12.94
C GLU A 5 13.93 -2.16 12.40
N GLN A 6 13.10 -2.77 13.25
CA GLN A 6 11.75 -3.17 12.85
C GLN A 6 10.89 -1.96 12.44
N VAL A 7 11.03 -0.81 13.11
CA VAL A 7 10.32 0.43 12.72
C VAL A 7 10.79 0.93 11.35
N ARG A 8 12.09 0.84 11.05
CA ARG A 8 12.66 1.21 9.75
C ARG A 8 12.15 0.30 8.63
N GLU A 9 12.18 -1.01 8.82
CA GLU A 9 11.65 -1.98 7.85
C GLU A 9 10.15 -1.75 7.57
N ARG A 10 9.37 -1.46 8.61
CA ARG A 10 7.96 -1.08 8.45
C ARG A 10 7.77 0.20 7.65
N LYS A 11 8.63 1.21 7.85
CA LYS A 11 8.59 2.45 7.04
C LYS A 11 8.92 2.15 5.59
N LYS A 12 9.99 1.40 5.34
CA LYS A 12 10.42 1.00 4.01
C LYS A 12 9.30 0.26 3.27
N LEU A 13 8.68 -0.75 3.88
CA LEU A 13 7.58 -1.50 3.28
C LEU A 13 6.41 -0.59 2.85
N ARG A 14 6.06 0.43 3.64
CA ARG A 14 5.02 1.39 3.27
C ARG A 14 5.41 2.25 2.08
N LEU A 15 6.67 2.69 2.02
CA LEU A 15 7.19 3.45 0.89
C LEU A 15 7.25 2.58 -0.38
N ASP A 16 7.66 1.32 -0.26
CA ASP A 16 7.71 0.37 -1.38
C ASP A 16 6.29 0.16 -1.98
N ILE A 17 5.27 -0.01 -1.13
CA ILE A 17 3.87 -0.11 -1.58
C ILE A 17 3.41 1.18 -2.28
N LEU A 18 3.72 2.36 -1.72
CA LEU A 18 3.38 3.62 -2.36
C LEU A 18 4.11 3.81 -3.69
N ALA A 19 5.38 3.39 -3.79
CA ALA A 19 6.15 3.45 -5.01
C ALA A 19 5.55 2.54 -6.10
N GLU A 20 5.13 1.32 -5.76
CA GLU A 20 4.41 0.43 -6.67
C GLU A 20 3.13 1.09 -7.21
N LEU A 21 2.31 1.68 -6.32
CA LEU A 21 1.07 2.35 -6.72
C LEU A 21 1.32 3.64 -7.50
N TYR A 22 2.39 4.38 -7.19
CA TYR A 22 2.82 5.56 -7.94
C TYR A 22 3.21 5.18 -9.37
N GLN A 23 3.99 4.11 -9.54
CA GLN A 23 4.36 3.60 -10.87
C GLN A 23 3.15 3.16 -11.67
N LEU A 24 2.16 2.52 -11.04
CA LEU A 24 0.89 2.20 -11.71
C LEU A 24 0.16 3.48 -12.15
N TRP A 25 -0.01 4.44 -11.24
CA TRP A 25 -0.70 5.69 -11.52
C TRP A 25 -0.12 6.47 -12.71
N PHE A 26 1.21 6.57 -12.79
CA PHE A 26 1.90 7.33 -13.84
C PHE A 26 2.39 6.48 -15.03
N GLY A 27 2.37 5.15 -14.92
CA GLY A 27 2.89 4.22 -15.93
C GLY A 27 1.94 3.91 -17.09
N GLY A 28 0.67 4.31 -17.00
CA GLY A 28 -0.27 4.32 -18.13
C GLY A 28 -0.98 3.01 -18.46
N GLU A 29 -0.54 1.86 -17.94
CA GLU A 29 -1.23 0.56 -18.18
C GLU A 29 -2.41 0.31 -17.23
N SER A 30 -2.31 0.74 -15.97
CA SER A 30 -3.39 0.63 -14.98
C SER A 30 -3.20 1.65 -13.88
N SER A 31 -4.24 2.40 -13.53
CA SER A 31 -4.18 3.38 -12.43
C SER A 31 -4.32 2.77 -11.02
N SER A 32 -4.40 1.44 -10.92
CA SER A 32 -4.62 0.75 -9.65
C SER A 32 -4.07 -0.67 -9.62
N LEU A 33 -3.62 -1.11 -8.45
CA LEU A 33 -3.34 -2.51 -8.16
C LEU A 33 -4.66 -3.26 -8.02
N VAL A 34 -4.83 -4.38 -8.72
CA VAL A 34 -6.03 -5.22 -8.67
C VAL A 34 -5.64 -6.66 -8.35
N GLY A 35 -6.30 -7.25 -7.36
CA GLY A 35 -6.03 -8.61 -6.92
C GLY A 35 -6.96 -9.03 -5.78
N THR A 36 -6.92 -10.30 -5.40
CA THR A 36 -7.68 -10.76 -4.23
C THR A 36 -7.06 -10.22 -2.94
N LYS A 37 -7.85 -10.16 -1.87
CA LYS A 37 -7.34 -9.89 -0.52
C LYS A 37 -6.18 -10.81 -0.16
N ARG A 38 -6.24 -12.09 -0.55
CA ARG A 38 -5.17 -13.06 -0.35
C ARG A 38 -3.89 -12.66 -1.08
N ASP A 39 -3.97 -12.24 -2.33
CA ASP A 39 -2.77 -11.86 -3.10
C ASP A 39 -2.16 -10.55 -2.58
N ILE A 40 -3.01 -9.59 -2.23
CA ILE A 40 -2.58 -8.25 -1.82
C ILE A 40 -2.08 -8.23 -0.38
N TYR A 41 -2.87 -8.77 0.55
CA TYR A 41 -2.55 -8.74 1.99
C TYR A 41 -1.77 -9.95 2.47
N GLN A 42 -1.69 -11.02 1.66
CA GLN A 42 -1.17 -12.33 2.07
C GLN A 42 -1.98 -12.89 3.24
N GLU A 43 -1.37 -13.06 4.41
CA GLU A 43 -2.03 -13.51 5.63
C GLU A 43 -2.45 -12.33 6.52
N ARG A 44 -3.50 -12.54 7.31
CA ARG A 44 -3.97 -11.55 8.27
C ARG A 44 -2.89 -11.28 9.32
N ASN A 45 -2.73 -10.00 9.67
CA ASN A 45 -1.77 -9.49 10.64
C ASN A 45 -0.28 -9.66 10.26
N THR A 46 0.02 -9.96 9.00
CA THR A 46 1.37 -9.77 8.46
C THR A 46 1.74 -8.29 8.42
N GLU A 47 3.05 -7.99 8.36
CA GLU A 47 3.53 -6.62 8.17
C GLU A 47 2.96 -5.98 6.89
N ARG A 48 2.75 -6.76 5.82
CA ARG A 48 2.11 -6.28 4.58
C ARG A 48 0.65 -5.91 4.81
N HIS A 49 -0.13 -6.77 5.45
CA HIS A 49 -1.52 -6.46 5.83
C HIS A 49 -1.61 -5.20 6.69
N LEU A 50 -0.75 -5.07 7.70
CA LEU A 50 -0.71 -3.90 8.58
C LEU A 50 -0.26 -2.63 7.84
N ALA A 51 0.65 -2.75 6.87
CA ALA A 51 1.07 -1.63 6.03
C ALA A 51 -0.09 -1.08 5.20
N PHE A 52 -0.87 -1.94 4.53
CA PHE A 52 -2.07 -1.51 3.80
C PHE A 52 -3.10 -0.86 4.71
N HIS A 53 -3.37 -1.44 5.89
CA HIS A 53 -4.27 -0.85 6.87
C HIS A 53 -3.80 0.54 7.33
N TYR A 54 -2.50 0.71 7.59
CA TYR A 54 -1.92 2.00 7.95
C TYR A 54 -2.08 3.01 6.81
N LEU A 55 -1.68 2.66 5.59
CA LEU A 55 -1.73 3.56 4.44
C LEU A 55 -3.18 4.00 4.14
N PHE A 56 -4.13 3.08 4.25
CA PHE A 56 -5.55 3.40 4.12
C PHE A 56 -6.04 4.33 5.24
N GLY A 57 -5.68 4.04 6.49
CA GLY A 57 -6.04 4.88 7.65
C GLY A 57 -5.46 6.30 7.58
N MET A 58 -4.28 6.45 6.99
CA MET A 58 -3.63 7.74 6.71
C MET A 58 -4.16 8.43 5.46
N LYS A 59 -5.09 7.81 4.71
CA LYS A 59 -5.63 8.30 3.44
C LYS A 59 -4.59 8.45 2.33
N PHE A 60 -3.48 7.72 2.40
CA PHE A 60 -2.46 7.68 1.35
C PHE A 60 -2.85 6.78 0.18
N ILE A 61 -3.81 5.87 0.40
CA ILE A 61 -4.36 4.99 -0.63
C ILE A 61 -5.89 4.92 -0.50
N HIS A 62 -6.55 4.62 -1.61
CA HIS A 62 -7.94 4.21 -1.65
C HIS A 62 -8.03 2.71 -1.91
N ILE A 63 -8.95 2.04 -1.22
CA ILE A 63 -9.23 0.62 -1.40
C ILE A 63 -10.72 0.50 -1.76
N LYS A 64 -11.02 -0.03 -2.94
CA LYS A 64 -12.38 -0.25 -3.43
C LYS A 64 -12.62 -1.75 -3.64
N PRO A 65 -13.58 -2.37 -2.92
CA PRO A 65 -14.05 -3.71 -3.23
C PRO A 65 -14.69 -3.74 -4.62
N LYS A 66 -14.44 -4.80 -5.38
CA LYS A 66 -15.01 -5.01 -6.73
C LYS A 66 -15.98 -6.17 -6.79
N ASP A 67 -15.59 -7.33 -6.26
CA ASP A 67 -16.37 -8.57 -6.33
C ASP A 67 -15.83 -9.60 -5.31
N GLY A 68 -16.55 -10.69 -5.08
CA GLY A 68 -16.15 -11.79 -4.20
C GLY A 68 -16.37 -11.51 -2.71
N GLU A 69 -15.96 -12.47 -1.87
CA GLU A 69 -16.13 -12.41 -0.40
C GLU A 69 -14.90 -12.96 0.34
N GLY A 70 -14.75 -12.59 1.61
CA GLY A 70 -13.71 -13.14 2.47
C GLY A 70 -12.29 -12.82 1.96
N MET A 71 -11.43 -13.84 1.86
CA MET A 71 -10.06 -13.70 1.33
C MET A 71 -10.00 -13.69 -0.20
N ASP A 72 -11.09 -14.07 -0.86
CA ASP A 72 -11.17 -14.13 -2.32
C ASP A 72 -11.86 -12.86 -2.89
N GLU A 73 -12.24 -11.91 -2.01
CA GLU A 73 -12.72 -10.59 -2.42
C GLU A 73 -11.64 -9.84 -3.21
N ILE A 74 -12.01 -9.36 -4.39
CA ILE A 74 -11.16 -8.61 -5.30
C ILE A 74 -11.19 -7.14 -4.89
N LEU A 75 -10.00 -6.58 -4.70
CA LEU A 75 -9.80 -5.18 -4.37
C LEU A 75 -9.17 -4.43 -5.55
N SER A 76 -9.49 -3.15 -5.63
CA SER A 76 -8.80 -2.17 -6.46
C SER A 76 -8.15 -1.15 -5.53
N ILE A 77 -6.84 -1.02 -5.58
CA ILE A 77 -6.08 -0.11 -4.71
C ILE A 77 -5.39 0.94 -5.57
N SER A 78 -5.64 2.21 -5.28
CA SER A 78 -4.99 3.33 -5.96
C SER A 78 -4.32 4.24 -4.94
N ILE A 79 -3.22 4.88 -5.34
CA ILE A 79 -2.61 5.95 -4.54
C ILE A 79 -3.49 7.21 -4.57
N THR A 80 -3.45 8.01 -3.52
CA THR A 80 -4.10 9.33 -3.45
C THR A 80 -3.09 10.45 -3.69
N ALA A 81 -3.56 11.69 -3.83
CA ALA A 81 -2.67 12.85 -3.89
C ALA A 81 -1.80 12.94 -2.62
N GLU A 82 -2.38 12.70 -1.44
CA GLU A 82 -1.66 12.70 -0.17
C GLU A 82 -0.62 11.58 -0.10
N GLY A 83 -0.91 10.41 -0.68
CA GLY A 83 0.05 9.33 -0.78
C GLY A 83 1.22 9.63 -1.72
N ILE A 84 0.95 10.32 -2.82
CA ILE A 84 1.96 10.81 -3.77
C ILE A 84 2.90 11.80 -3.06
N GLU A 85 2.35 12.85 -2.44
CA GLU A 85 3.14 13.87 -1.73
C GLU A 85 3.97 13.25 -0.58
N PHE A 86 3.39 12.31 0.16
CA PHE A 86 4.12 11.59 1.22
C PHE A 86 5.29 10.78 0.65
N LEU A 87 5.10 10.06 -0.45
CA LEU A 87 6.17 9.31 -1.09
C LEU A 87 7.28 10.26 -1.56
N GLU A 88 6.92 11.28 -2.33
CA GLU A 88 7.87 12.24 -2.92
C GLU A 88 8.71 12.95 -1.86
N SER A 89 8.09 13.43 -0.78
CA SER A 89 8.80 14.06 0.35
C SER A 89 9.73 13.12 1.13
N ASN A 90 9.64 11.80 0.91
CA ASN A 90 10.51 10.80 1.54
C ASN A 90 11.59 10.26 0.59
N LEU A 91 11.67 10.72 -0.66
CA LEU A 91 12.72 10.34 -1.62
C LEU A 91 14.06 11.04 -1.32
N ASP A 92 14.04 12.21 -0.68
CA ASP A 92 15.23 13.04 -0.43
C ASP A 92 16.19 12.52 0.67
N ASN A 93 16.22 11.20 0.91
CA ASN A 93 17.13 10.57 1.89
C ASN A 93 18.05 9.49 1.27
N GLU A 94 18.34 9.56 -0.04
CA GLU A 94 19.44 8.80 -0.66
C GLU A 94 20.80 9.50 -0.51
#